data_AF-A0A4U2EKP4-F1
#
_entry.id   AF-A0A4U2EKP4-F1
#
_cell.length_a   1.000
_cell.length_b   1.000
_cell.length_c   1.000
_cell.angle_alpha   90.00
_cell.angle_beta   90.00
_cell.angle_gamma   90.00
#
_symmetry.space_group_name_H-M   'P 1'
#
loop_
_entity.id
_entity.type
_entity.pdbx_description
1 polymer ?
#
loop_
_entity_poly.entity_id
_entity_poly.type
_entity_poly.pdbx_seq_one_letter_code
_entity_poly.pdbx_strand_id
1 'polypeptide(L)'
;MKYSPLLAVAISALFIVGCDDDDEPTTQLQAVHASPDAPLANVIVNSQARWTGVDYAQASGYASVNQGQTSVQVDVQLPGDAVATVIPQSQFDLSGDLDYTVMVVGDADGSNNPVEALVVTRPAEGTATSSSLDVQVVHAATGVGAVNLYVTGPSDPLGAPLGTLDYKDFTDVLNIPAGQYRVRLETVSGSAIAFDSGEITLSGGSELTIAAVPRADSNSASPVKLMVMDGKGSSLIYDMAETAEVRVGHLVNGAPDVDPFVNGAAFAPLADLMFKELRGFLDLAVGTYDIDIFSDGTTTNALIDADGVAVFAGMDYSIYAVGTVSPLNLEALVIPENRRPVATSAVLNITHAAANPIAASVDIYLTENTGIAGSTPALSDVNFKDYVNGIYVAAGSYFVTITVAGQPSVVAIDSAPATLADGVVYQVVAIDDGTGFNLIVSDTTD
;
A
#
# COMPACT_ATOMS: atom_id res chain seq x y z
N MET A 1 -71.60 23.26 61.18
CA MET A 1 -70.27 23.91 61.21
C MET A 1 -69.68 23.72 59.81
N LYS A 2 -69.95 24.66 58.90
CA LYS A 2 -69.03 25.68 58.35
C LYS A 2 -67.76 25.10 57.72
N TYR A 3 -67.72 25.04 56.38
CA TYR A 3 -66.55 25.28 55.49
C TYR A 3 -67.13 25.58 54.08
N SER A 4 -67.34 26.85 53.70
CA SER A 4 -66.47 27.76 52.94
C SER A 4 -66.05 27.27 51.53
N PRO A 5 -66.32 28.03 50.45
CA PRO A 5 -65.88 27.70 49.09
C PRO A 5 -64.47 28.25 48.84
N LEU A 6 -63.62 27.50 48.13
CA LEU A 6 -62.38 28.02 47.55
C LEU A 6 -62.42 27.89 46.03
N LEU A 7 -62.33 29.06 45.41
CA LEU A 7 -62.13 29.33 44.00
C LEU A 7 -60.72 28.86 43.62
N ALA A 8 -60.59 27.87 42.73
CA ALA A 8 -59.32 27.48 42.15
C ALA A 8 -59.19 28.13 40.76
N VAL A 9 -58.28 29.08 40.65
CA VAL A 9 -57.84 29.68 39.38
C VAL A 9 -56.95 28.66 38.68
N ALA A 10 -57.36 28.21 37.49
CA ALA A 10 -56.53 27.37 36.63
C ALA A 10 -55.48 28.24 35.93
N ILE A 11 -54.23 28.14 36.38
CA ILE A 11 -53.06 28.63 35.65
C ILE A 11 -52.62 27.50 34.72
N SER A 12 -52.91 27.63 33.43
CA SER A 12 -52.29 26.81 32.39
C SER A 12 -50.81 27.19 32.28
N ALA A 13 -49.94 26.37 32.86
CA ALA A 13 -48.54 26.36 32.50
C ALA A 13 -48.40 25.59 31.17
N LEU A 14 -48.11 26.32 30.09
CA LEU A 14 -47.55 25.71 28.88
C LEU A 14 -46.15 25.21 29.26
N PHE A 15 -45.96 23.89 29.31
CA PHE A 15 -44.64 23.30 29.22
C PHE A 15 -44.23 23.34 27.75
N ILE A 16 -43.36 24.28 27.40
CA ILE A 16 -42.54 24.16 26.19
C ILE A 16 -41.48 23.11 26.54
N VAL A 17 -41.67 21.89 26.02
CA VAL A 17 -40.59 20.92 25.90
C VAL A 17 -39.73 21.42 24.73
N GLY A 18 -38.66 22.13 25.04
CA GLY A 18 -37.56 22.30 24.08
C GLY A 18 -36.86 20.95 23.97
N CYS A 19 -36.78 20.40 22.76
CA CYS A 19 -35.76 19.41 22.46
C CYS A 19 -34.42 20.17 22.44
N ASP A 20 -33.60 19.98 23.47
CA ASP A 20 -32.16 20.14 23.35
C ASP A 20 -31.67 18.94 22.54
N ASP A 21 -31.43 19.15 21.25
CA ASP A 21 -30.47 18.32 20.53
C ASP A 21 -29.10 18.95 20.81
N ASP A 22 -28.47 18.52 21.92
CA ASP A 22 -27.10 18.87 22.34
C ASP A 22 -26.08 18.19 21.40
N ASP A 23 -26.10 18.52 20.11
CA ASP A 23 -25.03 18.13 19.20
C ASP A 23 -23.84 19.08 19.44
N GLU A 24 -22.83 18.59 20.17
CA GLU A 24 -21.55 19.28 20.30
C GLU A 24 -21.00 19.61 18.89
N PRO A 25 -20.51 20.84 18.67
CA PRO A 25 -20.03 21.22 17.35
C PRO A 25 -18.86 20.31 16.92
N THR A 26 -18.83 19.93 15.64
CA THR A 26 -17.85 19.00 15.08
C THR A 26 -17.04 19.62 13.94
N THR A 27 -15.92 18.97 13.61
CA THR A 27 -15.04 19.24 12.48
C THR A 27 -14.60 17.90 11.87
N GLN A 28 -13.98 17.91 10.70
CA GLN A 28 -13.49 16.71 10.04
C GLN A 28 -11.98 16.54 10.21
N LEU A 29 -11.56 15.30 10.49
CA LEU A 29 -10.16 14.88 10.59
C LEU A 29 -9.93 13.64 9.73
N GLN A 30 -8.85 13.61 8.96
CA GLN A 30 -8.36 12.40 8.30
C GLN A 30 -6.88 12.16 8.59
N ALA A 31 -6.51 10.89 8.67
CA ALA A 31 -5.13 10.43 8.81
C ALA A 31 -4.58 9.99 7.46
N VAL A 32 -3.31 10.32 7.20
CA VAL A 32 -2.60 9.99 5.97
C VAL A 32 -1.21 9.46 6.33
N HIS A 33 -0.77 8.40 5.68
CA HIS A 33 0.59 7.89 5.84
C HIS A 33 1.41 8.17 4.57
N ALA A 34 2.35 9.11 4.65
CA ALA A 34 3.20 9.55 3.53
C ALA A 34 4.69 9.20 3.73
N SER A 35 5.06 8.63 4.88
CA SER A 35 6.39 8.05 5.12
C SER A 35 6.52 6.68 4.42
N PRO A 36 7.50 6.47 3.55
CA PRO A 36 7.58 5.25 2.74
C PRO A 36 8.11 4.04 3.50
N ASP A 37 9.05 4.25 4.42
CA ASP A 37 9.78 3.20 5.14
C ASP A 37 9.25 3.01 6.58
N ALA A 38 8.29 3.82 7.02
CA ALA A 38 7.64 3.63 8.31
C ALA A 38 6.64 2.45 8.28
N PRO A 39 6.47 1.74 9.42
CA PRO A 39 5.47 0.68 9.55
C PRO A 39 4.05 1.22 9.55
N LEU A 40 3.06 0.32 9.43
CA LEU A 40 1.64 0.65 9.48
C LEU A 40 1.29 1.53 10.69
N ALA A 41 0.53 2.60 10.47
CA ALA A 41 0.18 3.55 11.52
C ALA A 41 -1.21 3.30 12.11
N ASN A 42 -1.29 3.43 13.43
CA ASN A 42 -2.53 3.54 14.19
C ASN A 42 -2.66 4.99 14.68
N VAL A 43 -3.83 5.58 14.46
CA VAL A 43 -4.12 6.95 14.87
C VAL A 43 -5.16 6.93 15.98
N ILE A 44 -4.78 7.53 17.11
CA ILE A 44 -5.55 7.58 18.34
C ILE A 44 -6.04 9.01 18.53
N VAL A 45 -7.34 9.18 18.71
CA VAL A 45 -8.01 10.47 18.93
C VAL A 45 -8.73 10.42 20.27
N ASN A 46 -8.49 11.39 21.15
CA ASN A 46 -9.07 11.43 22.50
C ASN A 46 -8.90 10.11 23.28
N SER A 47 -7.69 9.55 23.20
CA SER A 47 -7.30 8.27 23.80
C SER A 47 -8.13 7.06 23.33
N GLN A 48 -8.81 7.15 22.18
CA GLN A 48 -9.51 6.06 21.53
C GLN A 48 -8.88 5.80 20.16
N ALA A 49 -8.60 4.54 19.84
CA ALA A 49 -8.13 4.17 18.51
C ALA A 49 -9.20 4.55 17.48
N ARG A 50 -8.85 5.45 16.55
CA ARG A 50 -9.77 5.93 15.52
C ARG A 50 -9.54 5.21 14.21
N TRP A 51 -8.28 5.01 13.84
CA TRP A 51 -7.87 4.27 12.65
C TRP A 51 -6.71 3.34 13.00
N THR A 52 -6.71 2.15 12.41
CA THR A 52 -5.69 1.13 12.64
C THR A 52 -5.17 0.61 11.32
N GLY A 53 -3.85 0.44 11.22
CA GLY A 53 -3.23 -0.15 10.04
C GLY A 53 -3.30 0.75 8.80
N VAL A 54 -3.24 2.08 8.96
CA VAL A 54 -3.13 3.00 7.83
C VAL A 54 -1.77 2.77 7.19
N ASP A 55 -1.78 2.26 5.96
CA ASP A 55 -0.56 1.94 5.24
C ASP A 55 -0.03 3.14 4.47
N TYR A 56 1.24 3.09 4.09
CA TYR A 56 1.87 4.10 3.25
C TYR A 56 1.10 4.32 1.94
N ALA A 57 1.02 5.60 1.56
CA ALA A 57 0.25 6.10 0.43
C ALA A 57 -1.27 5.86 0.56
N GLN A 58 -1.78 5.75 1.79
CA GLN A 58 -3.20 5.60 2.11
C GLN A 58 -3.73 6.74 3.00
N ALA A 59 -4.96 7.17 2.72
CA ALA A 59 -5.73 8.07 3.56
C ALA A 59 -6.93 7.34 4.16
N SER A 60 -7.27 7.70 5.39
CA SER A 60 -8.40 7.11 6.11
C SER A 60 -9.78 7.58 5.64
N GLY A 61 -9.83 8.67 4.86
CA GLY A 61 -11.04 9.48 4.69
C GLY A 61 -11.38 10.27 5.96
N TYR A 62 -12.24 11.29 5.79
CA TYR A 62 -12.64 12.17 6.87
C TYR A 62 -13.56 11.48 7.88
N ALA A 63 -13.26 11.71 9.15
CA ALA A 63 -14.10 11.39 10.28
C ALA A 63 -14.51 12.67 11.00
N SER A 64 -15.78 12.73 11.40
CA SER A 64 -16.26 13.75 12.34
C SER A 64 -15.62 13.55 13.71
N VAL A 65 -15.09 14.64 14.27
CA VAL A 65 -14.54 14.75 15.63
C VAL A 65 -15.05 16.02 16.29
N ASN A 66 -15.07 16.07 17.61
CA ASN A 66 -15.53 17.26 18.33
C ASN A 66 -14.61 18.45 18.05
N GLN A 67 -15.21 19.62 17.85
CA GLN A 67 -14.50 20.89 17.82
C GLN A 67 -13.84 21.16 19.19
N GLY A 68 -12.77 21.93 19.18
CA GLY A 68 -12.04 22.36 20.37
C GLY A 68 -10.89 21.43 20.69
N GLN A 69 -10.56 21.34 21.97
CA GLN A 69 -9.42 20.56 22.45
C GLN A 69 -9.58 19.06 22.14
N THR A 70 -8.76 18.58 21.21
CA THR A 70 -8.68 17.19 20.79
C THR A 70 -7.24 16.69 20.93
N SER A 71 -7.06 15.52 21.53
CA SER A 71 -5.74 14.89 21.60
C SER A 71 -5.53 13.94 20.43
N VAL A 72 -4.39 14.03 19.75
CA VAL A 72 -3.99 13.08 18.70
C VAL A 72 -2.65 12.43 19.06
N GLN A 73 -2.55 11.13 18.84
CA GLN A 73 -1.34 10.32 18.98
C GLN A 73 -1.24 9.38 17.77
N VAL A 74 -0.01 9.09 17.34
CA VAL A 74 0.25 8.08 16.30
C VAL A 74 1.20 7.03 16.84
N ASP A 75 0.76 5.79 16.78
CA ASP A 75 1.56 4.61 17.06
C ASP A 75 1.84 3.87 15.75
N VAL A 76 2.99 3.23 15.62
CA VAL A 76 3.31 2.33 14.49
C VAL A 76 3.30 0.88 14.95
N GLN A 77 2.89 -0.01 14.05
CA GLN A 77 2.87 -1.46 14.28
C GLN A 77 4.26 -2.04 14.07
N LEU A 78 4.78 -2.70 15.10
CA LEU A 78 6.05 -3.41 15.08
C LEU A 78 5.81 -4.93 14.98
N PRO A 79 6.84 -5.74 14.70
CA PRO A 79 6.71 -7.19 14.64
C PRO A 79 6.14 -7.79 15.93
N GLY A 80 5.37 -8.88 15.78
CA GLY A 80 4.80 -9.61 16.92
C GLY A 80 3.72 -8.85 17.69
N ASP A 81 2.90 -8.08 16.98
CA ASP A 81 1.80 -7.25 17.51
C ASP A 81 2.23 -6.13 18.47
N ALA A 82 3.53 -5.84 18.55
CA ALA A 82 4.04 -4.72 19.31
C ALA A 82 3.67 -3.38 18.67
N VAL A 83 3.62 -2.31 19.46
CA VAL A 83 3.40 -0.94 18.97
C VAL A 83 4.40 0.02 19.58
N ALA A 84 4.79 1.05 18.83
CA ALA A 84 5.61 2.14 19.32
C ALA A 84 4.98 3.49 19.01
N THR A 85 4.93 4.38 20.00
CA THR A 85 4.46 5.76 19.79
C THR A 85 5.54 6.57 19.09
N VAL A 86 5.26 6.99 17.85
CA VAL A 86 6.16 7.82 17.04
C VAL A 86 5.79 9.30 17.11
N ILE A 87 4.50 9.61 17.27
CA ILE A 87 4.02 10.96 17.53
C ILE A 87 3.31 10.93 18.88
N PRO A 88 3.90 11.56 19.93
CA PRO A 88 3.33 11.53 21.27
C PRO A 88 1.99 12.28 21.31
N GLN A 89 1.15 11.92 22.28
CA GLN A 89 -0.15 12.56 22.48
C GLN A 89 -0.01 14.09 22.58
N SER A 90 -0.51 14.77 21.56
CA SER A 90 -0.44 16.22 21.39
C SER A 90 -1.86 16.79 21.39
N GLN A 91 -2.03 17.96 22.00
CA GLN A 91 -3.31 18.64 22.08
C GLN A 91 -3.44 19.62 20.92
N PHE A 92 -4.55 19.55 20.20
CA PHE A 92 -4.92 20.43 19.10
C PHE A 92 -6.23 21.12 19.42
N ASP A 93 -6.30 22.43 19.17
CA ASP A 93 -7.57 23.17 19.24
C ASP A 93 -8.18 23.19 17.84
N LEU A 94 -9.14 22.30 17.59
CA LEU A 94 -9.74 22.15 16.27
C LEU A 94 -10.89 23.16 16.09
N SER A 95 -10.98 23.78 14.92
CA SER A 95 -12.07 24.68 14.55
C SER A 95 -13.09 23.98 13.67
N GLY A 96 -14.38 24.27 13.86
CA GLY A 96 -15.46 23.83 12.98
C GLY A 96 -15.42 24.49 11.59
N ASP A 97 -14.63 25.55 11.43
CA ASP A 97 -14.46 26.25 10.13
C ASP A 97 -13.45 25.55 9.21
N LEU A 98 -12.74 24.52 9.71
CA LEU A 98 -11.66 23.85 9.00
C LEU A 98 -11.87 22.34 8.99
N ASP A 99 -11.39 21.70 7.94
CA ASP A 99 -11.11 20.27 7.90
C ASP A 99 -9.59 20.05 7.98
N TYR A 100 -9.20 18.96 8.65
CA TYR A 100 -7.82 18.67 9.00
C TYR A 100 -7.34 17.37 8.35
N THR A 101 -6.23 17.45 7.63
CA THR A 101 -5.49 16.30 7.14
C THR A 101 -4.18 16.19 7.90
N VAL A 102 -4.01 15.13 8.69
CA VAL A 102 -2.78 14.88 9.44
C VAL A 102 -1.99 13.79 8.73
N MET A 103 -0.86 14.18 8.15
CA MET A 103 0.02 13.30 7.40
C MET A 103 1.22 12.89 8.26
N VAL A 104 1.53 11.60 8.30
CA VAL A 104 2.82 11.09 8.80
C VAL A 104 3.83 11.21 7.66
N VAL A 105 4.84 12.07 7.81
CA VAL A 105 5.88 12.33 6.81
C VAL A 105 7.27 12.05 7.39
N GLY A 106 8.29 11.98 6.55
CA GLY A 106 9.68 11.70 6.94
C GLY A 106 10.07 10.24 6.75
N ASP A 107 11.23 9.87 7.27
CA ASP A 107 11.87 8.57 7.13
C ASP A 107 12.07 7.93 8.53
N ALA A 108 11.78 6.63 8.63
CA ALA A 108 11.87 5.84 9.85
C ALA A 108 13.24 5.18 10.07
N ASP A 109 14.12 5.20 9.05
CA ASP A 109 15.49 4.68 9.08
C ASP A 109 16.47 5.46 9.98
N GLY A 110 16.02 6.56 10.59
CA GLY A 110 16.86 7.42 11.42
C GLY A 110 17.69 8.43 10.62
N SER A 111 17.31 8.72 9.37
CA SER A 111 17.88 9.81 8.58
C SER A 111 17.63 11.20 9.19
N ASN A 112 18.11 12.23 8.50
CA ASN A 112 17.97 13.62 8.96
C ASN A 112 16.53 14.17 8.89
N ASN A 113 15.59 13.43 8.30
CA ASN A 113 14.17 13.80 8.21
C ASN A 113 13.34 12.79 9.03
N PRO A 114 13.34 12.86 10.37
CA PRO A 114 12.64 11.88 11.19
C PRO A 114 11.13 11.91 10.94
N VAL A 115 10.48 10.78 11.20
CA VAL A 115 9.02 10.69 11.17
C VAL A 115 8.37 11.76 12.05
N GLU A 116 7.47 12.56 11.47
CA GLU A 116 6.74 13.63 12.14
C GLU A 116 5.33 13.82 11.56
N ALA A 117 4.51 14.64 12.22
CA ALA A 117 3.19 15.01 11.74
C ALA A 117 3.24 16.32 10.91
N LEU A 118 2.68 16.28 9.70
CA LEU A 118 2.34 17.45 8.91
C LEU A 118 0.82 17.67 8.96
N VAL A 119 0.39 18.82 9.50
CA VAL A 119 -1.03 19.19 9.57
C VAL A 119 -1.36 20.12 8.42
N VAL A 120 -2.21 19.66 7.52
CA VAL A 120 -2.75 20.43 6.39
C VAL A 120 -4.19 20.78 6.71
N THR A 121 -4.57 22.03 6.47
CA THR A 121 -5.92 22.53 6.75
C THR A 121 -6.58 23.06 5.49
N ARG A 122 -7.89 22.91 5.40
CA ARG A 122 -8.74 23.51 4.36
C ARG A 122 -10.03 24.04 4.98
N PRO A 123 -10.74 25.00 4.37
CA PRO A 123 -12.07 25.40 4.81
C PRO A 123 -13.03 24.20 4.82
N ALA A 124 -13.86 24.08 5.86
CA ALA A 124 -14.89 23.04 5.96
C ALA A 124 -16.02 23.24 4.93
N GLU A 125 -16.26 24.49 4.53
CA GLU A 125 -17.19 24.83 3.47
C GLU A 125 -16.42 25.04 2.16
N GLY A 126 -16.53 24.07 1.25
CA GLY A 126 -15.97 24.16 -0.09
C GLY A 126 -16.73 25.12 -1.00
N THR A 127 -16.09 25.44 -2.13
CA THR A 127 -16.63 26.28 -3.20
C THR A 127 -16.78 25.53 -4.52
N ALA A 128 -16.53 24.22 -4.52
CA ALA A 128 -16.73 23.34 -5.68
C ALA A 128 -18.19 23.37 -6.18
N THR A 129 -18.36 23.28 -7.49
CA THR A 129 -19.68 23.26 -8.16
C THR A 129 -19.71 22.14 -9.19
N SER A 130 -20.85 21.84 -9.83
CA SER A 130 -20.86 20.86 -10.93
C SER A 130 -19.91 21.20 -12.11
N SER A 131 -19.39 22.44 -12.17
CA SER A 131 -18.46 22.92 -13.20
C SER A 131 -17.06 23.29 -12.68
N SER A 132 -16.82 23.19 -11.37
CA SER A 132 -15.53 23.52 -10.75
C SER A 132 -15.20 22.57 -9.61
N LEU A 133 -13.93 22.48 -9.24
CA LEU A 133 -13.46 21.68 -8.12
C LEU A 133 -12.52 22.50 -7.26
N ASP A 134 -12.43 22.12 -6.00
CA ASP A 134 -11.44 22.65 -5.07
C ASP A 134 -10.22 21.72 -5.04
N VAL A 135 -9.02 22.28 -5.18
CA VAL A 135 -7.77 21.52 -5.13
C VAL A 135 -6.79 22.20 -4.19
N GLN A 136 -6.19 21.41 -3.31
CA GLN A 136 -5.04 21.78 -2.49
C GLN A 136 -3.88 20.84 -2.82
N VAL A 137 -2.67 21.37 -2.98
CA VAL A 137 -1.48 20.55 -3.25
C VAL A 137 -0.53 20.58 -2.06
N VAL A 138 0.02 19.42 -1.72
CA VAL A 138 0.96 19.23 -0.60
C VAL A 138 2.23 18.58 -1.12
N HIS A 139 3.39 19.10 -0.72
CA HIS A 139 4.66 18.43 -0.97
C HIS A 139 5.08 17.63 0.27
N ALA A 140 4.72 16.34 0.29
CA ALA A 140 4.95 15.43 1.42
C ALA A 140 6.12 14.44 1.18
N ALA A 141 6.93 14.66 0.13
CA ALA A 141 8.00 13.76 -0.25
C ALA A 141 9.34 14.18 0.35
N THR A 142 9.80 13.44 1.36
CA THR A 142 11.18 13.52 1.87
C THR A 142 12.17 13.11 0.78
N GLY A 143 13.42 13.60 0.88
CA GLY A 143 14.48 13.36 -0.11
C GLY A 143 14.31 14.12 -1.43
N VAL A 144 13.12 14.68 -1.70
CA VAL A 144 12.84 15.53 -2.85
C VAL A 144 12.92 16.98 -2.40
N GLY A 145 13.87 17.72 -2.97
CA GLY A 145 14.02 19.15 -2.69
C GLY A 145 12.85 19.96 -3.26
N ALA A 146 12.88 21.28 -3.06
CA ALA A 146 11.84 22.20 -3.53
C ALA A 146 11.41 21.93 -4.98
N VAL A 147 10.10 21.96 -5.21
CA VAL A 147 9.50 21.72 -6.53
C VAL A 147 8.65 22.89 -7.00
N ASN A 148 8.75 23.21 -8.29
CA ASN A 148 7.83 24.08 -8.99
C ASN A 148 6.62 23.25 -9.43
N LEU A 149 5.43 23.66 -9.00
CA LEU A 149 4.15 23.03 -9.36
C LEU A 149 3.59 23.66 -10.64
N TYR A 150 3.32 22.83 -11.64
CA TYR A 150 2.63 23.24 -12.86
C TYR A 150 1.33 22.46 -13.03
N VAL A 151 0.25 23.18 -13.30
CA VAL A 151 -1.05 22.62 -13.68
C VAL A 151 -1.47 23.27 -14.99
N THR A 152 -1.54 22.48 -16.05
CA THR A 152 -1.80 22.98 -17.41
C THR A 152 -2.85 22.13 -18.13
N GLY A 153 -3.28 22.55 -19.32
CA GLY A 153 -3.95 21.62 -20.23
C GLY A 153 -3.02 20.48 -20.67
N PRO A 154 -3.56 19.35 -21.17
CA PRO A 154 -2.78 18.12 -21.40
C PRO A 154 -1.62 18.28 -22.40
N SER A 155 -1.82 19.12 -23.42
CA SER A 155 -0.84 19.40 -24.48
C SER A 155 -0.11 20.73 -24.32
N ASP A 156 -0.39 21.50 -23.27
CA ASP A 156 0.15 22.85 -23.11
C ASP A 156 1.63 22.80 -22.68
N PRO A 157 2.48 23.70 -23.21
CA PRO A 157 3.86 23.84 -22.73
C PRO A 157 3.89 24.30 -21.27
N LEU A 158 5.00 24.09 -20.59
CA LEU A 158 5.21 24.67 -19.25
C LEU A 158 5.15 26.19 -19.36
N GLY A 159 4.26 26.79 -18.56
CA GLY A 159 4.13 28.23 -18.39
C GLY A 159 4.91 28.72 -17.17
N ALA A 160 4.36 29.70 -16.44
CA ALA A 160 4.84 30.02 -15.11
C ALA A 160 4.35 28.96 -14.10
N PRO A 161 5.14 28.60 -13.09
CA PRO A 161 4.67 27.71 -12.04
C PRO A 161 3.53 28.36 -11.26
N LEU A 162 2.59 27.54 -10.83
CA LEU A 162 1.51 27.93 -9.94
C LEU A 162 2.04 28.32 -8.55
N GLY A 163 3.12 27.66 -8.12
CA GLY A 163 3.87 27.95 -6.91
C GLY A 163 5.14 27.11 -6.84
N THR A 164 6.01 27.46 -5.91
CA THR A 164 7.14 26.63 -5.49
C THR A 164 6.84 26.13 -4.09
N LEU A 165 6.97 24.82 -3.87
CA LEU A 165 6.73 24.18 -2.59
C LEU A 165 8.04 23.57 -2.10
N ASP A 166 8.47 23.94 -0.89
CA ASP A 166 9.50 23.19 -0.17
C ASP A 166 8.88 21.90 0.44
N TYR A 167 9.73 20.99 0.93
CA TYR A 167 9.25 19.83 1.68
C TYR A 167 8.39 20.27 2.88
N LYS A 168 7.18 19.69 2.97
CA LYS A 168 6.09 19.99 3.91
C LYS A 168 5.29 21.26 3.64
N ASP A 169 5.57 21.99 2.56
CA ASP A 169 4.70 23.09 2.14
C ASP A 169 3.42 22.57 1.47
N PHE A 170 2.38 23.40 1.52
CA PHE A 170 1.12 23.18 0.83
C PHE A 170 0.51 24.50 0.36
N THR A 171 -0.35 24.42 -0.65
CA THR A 171 -1.05 25.60 -1.20
C THR A 171 -2.27 25.96 -0.37
N ASP A 172 -2.79 27.17 -0.56
CA ASP A 172 -4.21 27.44 -0.28
C ASP A 172 -5.10 26.55 -1.18
N VAL A 173 -6.38 26.43 -0.81
CA VAL A 173 -7.38 25.76 -1.66
C VAL A 173 -7.68 26.63 -2.88
N LEU A 174 -7.57 26.05 -4.07
CA LEU A 174 -7.85 26.70 -5.35
C LEU A 174 -9.13 26.14 -5.97
N ASN A 175 -10.10 26.99 -6.28
CA ASN A 175 -11.26 26.62 -7.09
C ASN A 175 -10.92 26.77 -8.57
N ILE A 176 -10.85 25.65 -9.29
CA ILE A 176 -10.51 25.61 -10.71
C ILE A 176 -11.65 25.00 -11.54
N PRO A 177 -11.76 25.29 -12.84
CA PRO A 177 -12.73 24.63 -13.71
C PRO A 177 -12.53 23.11 -13.75
N ALA A 178 -13.62 22.35 -13.87
CA ALA A 178 -13.53 20.92 -14.18
C ALA A 178 -13.00 20.71 -15.60
N GLY A 179 -12.18 19.67 -15.80
CA GLY A 179 -11.60 19.42 -17.12
C GLY A 179 -10.44 18.43 -17.13
N GLN A 180 -9.75 18.39 -18.27
CA GLN A 180 -8.54 17.60 -18.47
C GLN A 180 -7.32 18.46 -18.18
N TYR A 181 -6.40 17.90 -17.41
CA TYR A 181 -5.20 18.57 -16.93
C TYR A 181 -3.97 17.68 -17.07
N ARG A 182 -2.80 18.30 -16.92
CA ARG A 182 -1.53 17.63 -16.69
C ARG A 182 -0.81 18.33 -15.54
N VAL A 183 -0.49 17.57 -14.50
CA VAL A 183 0.23 18.03 -13.31
C VAL A 183 1.69 17.64 -13.44
N ARG A 184 2.58 18.62 -13.31
CA ARG A 184 4.02 18.42 -13.41
C ARG A 184 4.73 19.04 -12.23
N LEU A 185 5.70 18.32 -11.67
CA LEU A 185 6.61 18.83 -10.64
C LEU A 185 8.01 18.91 -11.24
N GLU A 186 8.59 20.10 -11.22
CA GLU A 186 9.96 20.33 -11.66
C GLU A 186 10.84 20.65 -10.46
N THR A 187 11.98 19.98 -10.32
CA THR A 187 12.93 20.28 -9.25
C THR A 187 13.49 21.69 -9.44
N VAL A 188 13.45 22.52 -8.40
CA VAL A 188 14.07 23.85 -8.42
C VAL A 188 15.58 23.72 -8.62
N SER A 189 16.18 22.72 -7.97
CA SER A 189 17.57 22.35 -8.23
C SER A 189 17.65 21.53 -9.52
N GLY A 190 18.32 22.06 -10.54
CA GLY A 190 18.62 21.33 -11.77
C GLY A 190 17.52 21.30 -12.84
N SER A 191 16.31 21.79 -12.55
CA SER A 191 15.20 21.90 -13.52
C SER A 191 14.82 20.58 -14.19
N ALA A 192 14.88 19.48 -13.45
CA ALA A 192 14.42 18.17 -13.93
C ALA A 192 12.93 18.02 -13.65
N ILE A 193 12.19 17.39 -14.56
CA ILE A 193 10.80 16.98 -14.27
C ILE A 193 10.88 15.77 -13.34
N ALA A 194 10.56 15.99 -12.07
CA ALA A 194 10.47 14.93 -11.08
C ALA A 194 9.20 14.11 -11.26
N PHE A 195 8.12 14.71 -11.74
CA PHE A 195 6.86 14.00 -11.92
C PHE A 195 6.04 14.61 -13.05
N ASP A 196 5.35 13.75 -13.79
CA ASP A 196 4.40 14.10 -14.82
C ASP A 196 3.21 13.15 -14.82
N SER A 197 2.01 13.65 -14.50
CA SER A 197 0.80 12.82 -14.46
C SER A 197 0.34 12.29 -15.81
N GLY A 198 0.86 12.84 -16.92
CA GLY A 198 0.18 12.74 -18.21
C GLY A 198 -1.19 13.43 -18.15
N GLU A 199 -2.09 13.03 -19.06
CA GLU A 199 -3.47 13.55 -19.06
C GLU A 199 -4.29 12.92 -17.93
N ILE A 200 -4.84 13.76 -17.06
CA ILE A 200 -5.76 13.37 -15.99
C ILE A 200 -7.07 14.14 -16.11
N THR A 201 -8.17 13.53 -15.68
CA THR A 201 -9.48 14.19 -15.61
C THR A 201 -9.79 14.59 -14.18
N LEU A 202 -10.04 15.87 -13.97
CA LEU A 202 -10.46 16.44 -12.69
C LEU A 202 -11.95 16.82 -12.77
N SER A 203 -12.78 16.09 -12.02
CA SER A 203 -14.24 16.19 -12.10
C SER A 203 -14.78 17.34 -11.27
N GLY A 204 -15.81 18.04 -11.77
CA GLY A 204 -16.51 19.08 -11.02
C GLY A 204 -17.22 18.53 -9.79
N GLY A 205 -17.34 19.37 -8.76
CA GLY A 205 -17.95 19.04 -7.47
C GLY A 205 -17.01 18.28 -6.53
N SER A 206 -15.75 18.09 -6.94
CA SER A 206 -14.75 17.42 -6.12
C SER A 206 -14.05 18.40 -5.20
N GLU A 207 -13.64 17.88 -4.05
CA GLU A 207 -12.83 18.59 -3.07
C GLU A 207 -11.58 17.75 -2.81
N LEU A 208 -10.48 18.11 -3.47
CA LEU A 208 -9.29 17.27 -3.53
C LEU A 208 -8.15 17.89 -2.72
N THR A 209 -7.49 17.05 -1.94
CA THR A 209 -6.12 17.32 -1.48
C THR A 209 -5.21 16.36 -2.23
N ILE A 210 -4.16 16.86 -2.87
CA ILE A 210 -3.23 16.07 -3.70
C ILE A 210 -1.85 16.20 -3.08
N ALA A 211 -1.33 15.11 -2.52
CA ALA A 211 0.00 15.09 -1.93
C ALA A 211 1.01 14.41 -2.87
N ALA A 212 2.14 15.06 -3.15
CA ALA A 212 3.30 14.35 -3.68
C ALA A 212 3.98 13.61 -2.53
N VAL A 213 3.97 12.28 -2.57
CA VAL A 213 4.63 11.40 -1.59
C VAL A 213 5.82 10.72 -2.25
N PRO A 214 6.84 10.23 -1.52
CA PRO A 214 8.00 9.57 -2.12
C PRO A 214 7.58 8.40 -3.03
N ARG A 215 8.45 7.93 -3.92
CA ARG A 215 8.26 6.69 -4.69
C ARG A 215 9.39 5.72 -4.33
N ALA A 216 9.24 5.06 -3.18
CA ALA A 216 10.27 4.17 -2.61
C ALA A 216 9.74 2.73 -2.44
N ASP A 217 8.78 2.38 -3.28
CA ASP A 217 8.11 1.08 -3.32
C ASP A 217 8.11 0.47 -4.73
N SER A 218 8.96 0.97 -5.63
CA SER A 218 9.38 0.36 -6.92
C SER A 218 10.43 1.25 -7.61
N ASN A 219 11.22 0.65 -8.51
CA ASN A 219 12.37 1.25 -9.17
C ASN A 219 11.90 2.23 -10.26
N SER A 220 11.41 3.40 -9.82
CA SER A 220 10.89 4.44 -10.69
C SER A 220 11.91 5.51 -11.01
N ALA A 221 11.85 6.05 -12.23
CA ALA A 221 12.57 7.26 -12.57
C ALA A 221 12.01 8.51 -11.86
N SER A 222 10.73 8.48 -11.50
CA SER A 222 10.10 9.57 -10.74
C SER A 222 10.31 9.34 -9.25
N PRO A 223 10.87 10.31 -8.50
CA PRO A 223 11.06 10.17 -7.06
C PRO A 223 9.76 10.33 -6.25
N VAL A 224 8.63 10.62 -6.89
CA VAL A 224 7.34 10.80 -6.21
C VAL A 224 6.20 10.13 -6.98
N LYS A 225 5.10 9.88 -6.27
CA LYS A 225 3.78 9.65 -6.86
C LYS A 225 2.78 10.63 -6.26
N LEU A 226 1.68 10.90 -6.94
CA LEU A 226 0.63 11.75 -6.39
C LEU A 226 -0.43 10.90 -5.71
N MET A 227 -0.70 11.23 -4.47
CA MET A 227 -1.77 10.68 -3.66
C MET A 227 -2.94 11.66 -3.63
N VAL A 228 -4.04 11.30 -4.29
CA VAL A 228 -5.25 12.12 -4.41
C VAL A 228 -6.24 11.70 -3.33
N MET A 229 -6.64 12.63 -2.47
CA MET A 229 -7.61 12.43 -1.40
C MET A 229 -8.90 13.17 -1.73
N ASP A 230 -10.04 12.47 -1.71
CA ASP A 230 -11.37 13.00 -2.05
C ASP A 230 -12.28 13.21 -0.82
N GLY A 231 -11.70 13.08 0.38
CA GLY A 231 -12.39 13.14 1.66
C GLY A 231 -13.06 11.84 2.09
N LYS A 232 -13.14 10.81 1.23
CA LYS A 232 -13.62 9.47 1.58
C LYS A 232 -12.51 8.44 1.65
N GLY A 233 -11.43 8.65 0.90
CA GLY A 233 -10.23 7.83 0.91
C GLY A 233 -9.16 8.45 0.03
N SER A 234 -8.33 7.60 -0.58
CA SER A 234 -7.28 8.03 -1.49
C SER A 234 -7.13 7.13 -2.72
N SER A 235 -6.62 7.70 -3.80
CA SER A 235 -6.14 7.00 -5.00
C SER A 235 -4.76 7.50 -5.39
N LEU A 236 -4.02 6.72 -6.17
CA LEU A 236 -2.69 7.08 -6.65
C LEU A 236 -2.69 7.46 -8.13
N ILE A 237 -1.86 8.44 -8.48
CA ILE A 237 -1.48 8.77 -9.85
C ILE A 237 0.03 8.61 -9.92
N TYR A 238 0.46 7.68 -10.77
CA TYR A 238 1.86 7.44 -11.07
C TYR A 238 2.35 8.36 -12.19
N ASP A 239 3.66 8.46 -12.34
CA ASP A 239 4.25 9.17 -13.47
C ASP A 239 3.81 8.52 -14.79
N MET A 240 3.60 9.31 -15.84
CA MET A 240 3.15 8.80 -17.14
C MET A 240 4.17 7.88 -17.82
N ALA A 241 5.44 7.94 -17.42
CA ALA A 241 6.49 7.04 -17.88
C ALA A 241 6.62 5.77 -17.02
N GLU A 242 5.83 5.64 -15.95
CA GLU A 242 5.89 4.52 -15.03
C GLU A 242 5.50 3.20 -15.73
N THR A 243 6.31 2.17 -15.53
CA THR A 243 6.08 0.81 -16.02
C THR A 243 5.60 -0.09 -14.88
N ALA A 244 5.17 -1.30 -15.21
CA ALA A 244 5.13 -2.39 -14.24
C ALA A 244 6.51 -3.05 -14.17
N GLU A 245 6.83 -3.71 -13.07
CA GLU A 245 8.02 -4.56 -12.97
C GLU A 245 7.61 -6.03 -12.83
N VAL A 246 8.23 -6.93 -13.59
CA VAL A 246 7.83 -8.34 -13.61
C VAL A 246 9.04 -9.24 -13.37
N ARG A 247 8.89 -10.18 -12.44
CA ARG A 247 9.78 -11.33 -12.27
C ARG A 247 9.06 -12.60 -12.69
N VAL A 248 9.78 -13.48 -13.37
CA VAL A 248 9.26 -14.76 -13.84
C VAL A 248 10.03 -15.91 -13.20
N GLY A 249 9.34 -16.99 -12.86
CA GLY A 249 9.97 -18.16 -12.23
C GLY A 249 9.41 -19.49 -12.70
N HIS A 250 10.28 -20.48 -12.90
CA HIS A 250 9.88 -21.84 -13.19
C HIS A 250 9.97 -22.73 -11.94
N LEU A 251 8.81 -23.11 -11.38
CA LEU A 251 8.73 -23.74 -10.06
C LEU A 251 8.30 -25.21 -10.09
N VAL A 252 8.25 -25.85 -11.26
CA VAL A 252 7.77 -27.23 -11.40
C VAL A 252 8.91 -28.18 -11.69
N ASN A 253 9.28 -28.98 -10.70
CA ASN A 253 10.27 -30.03 -10.88
C ASN A 253 9.78 -31.11 -11.85
N GLY A 254 10.66 -31.54 -12.76
CA GLY A 254 10.37 -32.59 -13.74
C GLY A 254 9.57 -32.13 -14.97
N ALA A 255 9.19 -30.85 -15.05
CA ALA A 255 8.78 -30.21 -16.28
C ALA A 255 10.03 -29.95 -17.16
N PRO A 256 9.87 -29.82 -18.49
CA PRO A 256 10.98 -29.41 -19.35
C PRO A 256 11.37 -27.96 -19.06
N ASP A 257 12.60 -27.58 -19.42
CA ASP A 257 13.00 -26.17 -19.50
C ASP A 257 12.08 -25.44 -20.49
N VAL A 258 11.81 -24.16 -20.23
CA VAL A 258 10.75 -23.43 -20.94
C VAL A 258 11.20 -22.12 -21.58
N ASP A 259 10.57 -21.78 -22.69
CA ASP A 259 10.71 -20.51 -23.39
C ASP A 259 9.40 -19.71 -23.28
N PRO A 260 9.43 -18.54 -22.60
CA PRO A 260 8.30 -17.62 -22.58
C PRO A 260 8.17 -16.82 -23.87
N PHE A 261 6.95 -16.74 -24.38
CA PHE A 261 6.55 -15.92 -25.50
C PHE A 261 5.57 -14.86 -24.99
N VAL A 262 5.77 -13.63 -25.43
CA VAL A 262 4.93 -12.48 -25.05
C VAL A 262 4.33 -11.91 -26.32
N ASN A 263 2.99 -11.84 -26.38
CA ASN A 263 2.23 -11.40 -27.55
C ASN A 263 2.63 -12.17 -28.83
N GLY A 264 2.84 -13.49 -28.70
CA GLY A 264 3.20 -14.40 -29.78
C GLY A 264 4.66 -14.33 -30.26
N ALA A 265 5.53 -13.58 -29.58
CA ALA A 265 6.96 -13.49 -29.90
C ALA A 265 7.84 -14.04 -28.77
N ALA A 266 8.88 -14.80 -29.13
CA ALA A 266 9.84 -15.32 -28.17
C ALA A 266 10.50 -14.19 -27.39
N PHE A 267 10.53 -14.29 -26.06
CA PHE A 267 11.07 -13.25 -25.20
C PHE A 267 12.46 -13.64 -24.71
N ALA A 268 13.47 -13.24 -25.49
CA ALA A 268 14.87 -13.64 -25.29
C ALA A 268 15.44 -13.47 -23.86
N PRO A 269 15.09 -12.43 -23.07
CA PRO A 269 15.56 -12.32 -21.68
C PRO A 269 15.18 -13.51 -20.78
N LEU A 270 14.13 -14.25 -21.13
CA LEU A 270 13.61 -15.37 -20.36
C LEU A 270 13.76 -16.74 -21.06
N ALA A 271 14.50 -16.81 -22.17
CA ALA A 271 14.71 -18.07 -22.89
C ALA A 271 15.44 -19.12 -22.03
N ASP A 272 15.14 -20.41 -22.22
CA ASP A 272 15.75 -21.52 -21.49
C ASP A 272 15.63 -21.35 -19.96
N LEU A 273 14.43 -21.05 -19.46
CA LEU A 273 14.17 -20.88 -18.03
C LEU A 273 14.06 -22.26 -17.36
N MET A 274 15.04 -22.57 -16.51
CA MET A 274 15.14 -23.88 -15.86
C MET A 274 14.39 -23.92 -14.51
N PHE A 275 14.08 -25.13 -14.03
CA PHE A 275 13.49 -25.31 -12.70
C PHE A 275 14.33 -24.64 -11.59
N LYS A 276 13.66 -23.93 -10.67
CA LYS A 276 14.20 -23.08 -9.58
C LYS A 276 14.81 -21.76 -10.04
N GLU A 277 14.85 -21.46 -11.34
CA GLU A 277 15.28 -20.15 -11.80
C GLU A 277 14.18 -19.10 -11.63
N LEU A 278 14.59 -17.95 -11.10
CA LEU A 278 13.83 -16.71 -11.09
C LEU A 278 14.62 -15.68 -11.90
N ARG A 279 13.96 -14.96 -12.80
CA ARG A 279 14.59 -13.91 -13.62
C ARG A 279 13.75 -12.64 -13.61
N GLY A 280 14.43 -11.50 -13.50
CA GLY A 280 13.83 -10.18 -13.33
C GLY A 280 14.39 -9.47 -12.09
N PHE A 281 13.80 -8.36 -11.67
CA PHE A 281 12.63 -7.71 -12.27
C PHE A 281 12.92 -7.09 -13.65
N LEU A 282 11.92 -7.10 -14.53
CA LEU A 282 11.97 -6.54 -15.88
C LEU A 282 10.88 -5.47 -16.04
N ASP A 283 11.23 -4.32 -16.59
CA ASP A 283 10.27 -3.27 -16.91
C ASP A 283 9.33 -3.70 -18.04
N LEU A 284 8.04 -3.56 -17.80
CA LEU A 284 6.99 -3.89 -18.74
C LEU A 284 6.01 -2.71 -18.86
N ALA A 285 5.75 -2.29 -20.10
CA ALA A 285 4.78 -1.22 -20.33
C ALA A 285 3.39 -1.60 -19.78
N VAL A 286 2.64 -0.60 -19.31
CA VAL A 286 1.28 -0.82 -18.84
C VAL A 286 0.42 -1.38 -19.98
N GLY A 287 -0.35 -2.43 -19.69
CA GLY A 287 -1.20 -3.03 -20.70
C GLY A 287 -1.58 -4.46 -20.37
N THR A 288 -2.03 -5.14 -21.42
CA THR A 288 -2.46 -6.53 -21.36
C THR A 288 -1.59 -7.36 -22.30
N TYR A 289 -1.16 -8.51 -21.82
CA TYR A 289 -0.21 -9.38 -22.49
C TYR A 289 -0.75 -10.80 -22.59
N ASP A 290 -0.53 -11.41 -23.75
CA ASP A 290 -0.76 -12.84 -23.95
C ASP A 290 0.57 -13.55 -23.73
N ILE A 291 0.62 -14.45 -22.74
CA ILE A 291 1.83 -15.16 -22.32
C ILE A 291 1.67 -16.63 -22.63
N ASP A 292 2.44 -17.11 -23.60
CA ASP A 292 2.55 -18.52 -23.95
C ASP A 292 3.88 -19.07 -23.42
N ILE A 293 3.85 -20.23 -22.78
CA ILE A 293 5.07 -20.91 -22.33
C ILE A 293 5.23 -22.20 -23.11
N PHE A 294 6.31 -22.31 -23.88
CA PHE A 294 6.64 -23.52 -24.65
C PHE A 294 7.78 -24.28 -23.98
N SER A 295 7.91 -25.57 -24.30
CA SER A 295 9.16 -26.30 -24.02
C SER A 295 10.31 -25.66 -24.80
N ASP A 296 11.51 -25.63 -24.23
CA ASP A 296 12.71 -25.08 -24.85
C ASP A 296 12.88 -25.57 -26.30
N GLY A 297 13.13 -24.62 -27.20
CA GLY A 297 13.33 -24.87 -28.63
C GLY A 297 12.08 -25.25 -29.41
N THR A 298 10.89 -25.16 -28.81
CA THR A 298 9.59 -25.43 -29.47
C THR A 298 8.72 -24.20 -29.57
N THR A 299 7.72 -24.23 -30.47
CA THR A 299 6.77 -23.11 -30.70
C THR A 299 5.34 -23.58 -30.90
N THR A 300 5.06 -24.85 -30.58
CA THR A 300 3.75 -25.48 -30.79
C THR A 300 3.38 -26.29 -29.56
N ASN A 301 2.09 -26.34 -29.23
CA ASN A 301 1.56 -26.96 -28.02
C ASN A 301 2.10 -26.27 -26.76
N ALA A 302 1.62 -25.05 -26.50
CA ALA A 302 1.98 -24.33 -25.29
C ALA A 302 1.67 -25.18 -24.05
N LEU A 303 2.61 -25.17 -23.10
CA LEU A 303 2.48 -25.82 -21.80
C LEU A 303 1.62 -24.99 -20.84
N ILE A 304 1.71 -23.66 -20.96
CA ILE A 304 0.86 -22.68 -20.31
C ILE A 304 0.40 -21.70 -21.39
N ASP A 305 -0.89 -21.40 -21.38
CA ASP A 305 -1.55 -20.42 -22.23
C ASP A 305 -2.29 -19.46 -21.29
N ALA A 306 -1.74 -18.26 -21.13
CA ALA A 306 -2.22 -17.23 -20.23
C ALA A 306 -2.50 -15.94 -21.02
N ASP A 307 -3.67 -15.91 -21.65
CA ASP A 307 -4.19 -14.73 -22.34
C ASP A 307 -4.64 -13.64 -21.38
N GLY A 308 -4.43 -12.39 -21.76
CA GLY A 308 -5.08 -11.28 -21.07
C GLY A 308 -4.45 -10.88 -19.72
N VAL A 309 -3.18 -11.21 -19.47
CA VAL A 309 -2.48 -10.82 -18.23
C VAL A 309 -2.29 -9.30 -18.22
N ALA A 310 -3.03 -8.63 -17.34
CA ALA A 310 -2.98 -7.18 -17.18
C ALA A 310 -1.92 -6.78 -16.15
N VAL A 311 -1.08 -5.81 -16.50
CA VAL A 311 -0.12 -5.17 -15.62
C VAL A 311 -0.36 -3.67 -15.58
N PHE A 312 -0.19 -3.08 -14.41
CA PHE A 312 -0.55 -1.68 -14.12
C PHE A 312 0.69 -0.86 -13.74
N ALA A 313 0.66 0.45 -14.01
CA ALA A 313 1.75 1.36 -13.68
C ALA A 313 2.10 1.26 -12.20
N GLY A 314 3.40 1.19 -11.92
CA GLY A 314 3.96 1.24 -10.58
C GLY A 314 3.67 0.02 -9.73
N MET A 315 3.25 -1.08 -10.36
CA MET A 315 2.98 -2.35 -9.70
C MET A 315 4.04 -3.38 -10.06
N ASP A 316 4.44 -4.17 -9.07
CA ASP A 316 5.41 -5.25 -9.22
C ASP A 316 4.68 -6.60 -9.20
N TYR A 317 5.12 -7.53 -10.05
CA TYR A 317 4.50 -8.85 -10.17
C TYR A 317 5.54 -9.97 -10.17
N SER A 318 5.15 -11.09 -9.57
CA SER A 318 5.76 -12.39 -9.84
C SER A 318 4.81 -13.24 -10.68
N ILE A 319 5.33 -13.83 -11.75
CA ILE A 319 4.63 -14.78 -12.61
C ILE A 319 5.36 -16.11 -12.54
N TYR A 320 4.74 -17.09 -11.89
CA TYR A 320 5.34 -18.41 -11.70
C TYR A 320 4.65 -19.48 -12.53
N ALA A 321 5.43 -20.31 -13.22
CA ALA A 321 4.93 -21.59 -13.71
C ALA A 321 4.82 -22.56 -12.54
N VAL A 322 3.60 -22.99 -12.22
CA VAL A 322 3.26 -23.93 -11.14
C VAL A 322 2.42 -25.09 -11.68
N GLY A 323 2.29 -26.19 -10.92
CA GLY A 323 1.44 -27.33 -11.32
C GLY A 323 2.14 -28.69 -11.22
N THR A 324 1.61 -29.68 -11.91
CA THR A 324 2.02 -31.10 -11.79
C THR A 324 2.63 -31.64 -13.07
N VAL A 325 3.42 -32.72 -12.96
CA VAL A 325 4.06 -33.42 -14.11
C VAL A 325 3.49 -34.82 -14.37
N SER A 326 2.60 -35.32 -13.51
CA SER A 326 1.91 -36.61 -13.71
C SER A 326 0.44 -36.53 -13.27
N PRO A 327 -0.49 -36.15 -14.17
CA PRO A 327 -0.26 -35.71 -15.55
C PRO A 327 0.45 -34.34 -15.62
N LEU A 328 1.05 -34.05 -16.78
CA LEU A 328 1.60 -32.71 -17.05
C LEU A 328 0.45 -31.71 -17.16
N ASN A 329 0.38 -30.80 -16.20
CA ASN A 329 -0.62 -29.76 -16.10
C ASN A 329 0.02 -28.55 -15.42
N LEU A 330 0.50 -27.61 -16.23
CA LEU A 330 1.14 -26.39 -15.76
C LEU A 330 0.16 -25.23 -15.88
N GLU A 331 0.29 -24.25 -15.00
CA GLU A 331 -0.49 -23.00 -15.03
C GLU A 331 0.39 -21.82 -14.60
N ALA A 332 0.03 -20.61 -15.05
CA ALA A 332 0.63 -19.38 -14.56
C ALA A 332 -0.04 -18.97 -13.23
N LEU A 333 0.78 -18.73 -12.22
CA LEU A 333 0.40 -18.05 -10.99
C LEU A 333 0.94 -16.63 -11.03
N VAL A 334 0.05 -15.66 -11.26
CA VAL A 334 0.36 -14.23 -11.25
C VAL A 334 0.02 -13.67 -9.88
N ILE A 335 1.00 -13.09 -9.20
CA ILE A 335 0.81 -12.45 -7.89
C ILE A 335 1.40 -11.04 -7.90
N PRO A 336 0.74 -10.05 -7.28
CA PRO A 336 1.37 -8.79 -6.98
C PRO A 336 2.48 -9.00 -5.94
N GLU A 337 3.56 -8.24 -6.03
CA GLU A 337 4.60 -8.19 -5.00
C GLU A 337 4.50 -6.89 -4.19
N ASN A 338 4.91 -6.98 -2.92
CA ASN A 338 5.13 -5.80 -2.09
C ASN A 338 6.64 -5.69 -1.82
N ARG A 339 7.32 -4.79 -2.53
CA ARG A 339 8.77 -4.60 -2.43
C ARG A 339 9.17 -3.43 -1.53
N ARG A 340 8.21 -2.82 -0.85
CA ARG A 340 8.44 -1.68 0.04
C ARG A 340 9.24 -2.11 1.28
N PRO A 341 10.44 -1.54 1.50
CA PRO A 341 11.17 -1.77 2.74
C PRO A 341 10.50 -1.11 3.94
N VAL A 342 10.66 -1.70 5.12
CA VAL A 342 10.24 -1.09 6.39
C VAL A 342 11.44 -0.99 7.31
N ALA A 343 11.79 0.22 7.72
CA ALA A 343 13.06 0.50 8.39
C ALA A 343 13.27 -0.25 9.72
N THR A 344 12.20 -0.70 10.36
CA THR A 344 12.22 -1.33 11.70
C THR A 344 11.88 -2.82 11.66
N SER A 345 11.79 -3.43 10.47
CA SER A 345 11.40 -4.84 10.31
C SER A 345 11.94 -5.44 9.02
N ALA A 346 12.20 -6.73 9.02
CA ALA A 346 12.19 -7.51 7.79
C ALA A 346 10.75 -7.62 7.29
N VAL A 347 10.55 -7.60 5.97
CA VAL A 347 9.24 -7.82 5.34
C VAL A 347 9.27 -9.14 4.59
N LEU A 348 8.33 -10.04 4.90
CA LEU A 348 8.21 -11.32 4.19
C LEU A 348 7.00 -11.31 3.25
N ASN A 349 7.25 -11.72 2.01
CA ASN A 349 6.24 -12.13 1.03
C ASN A 349 6.36 -13.65 0.86
N ILE A 350 5.26 -14.36 1.02
CA ILE A 350 5.24 -15.83 1.06
C ILE A 350 4.30 -16.33 -0.01
N THR A 351 4.75 -17.30 -0.81
CA THR A 351 3.93 -17.98 -1.82
C THR A 351 4.07 -19.49 -1.68
N HIS A 352 2.95 -20.20 -1.62
CA HIS A 352 2.94 -21.65 -1.67
C HIS A 352 2.77 -22.15 -3.11
N ALA A 353 3.86 -22.54 -3.76
CA ALA A 353 3.88 -22.99 -5.16
C ALA A 353 4.06 -24.50 -5.35
N ALA A 354 4.03 -25.29 -4.27
CA ALA A 354 4.28 -26.72 -4.33
C ALA A 354 2.96 -27.50 -4.58
N ALA A 355 2.77 -27.96 -5.82
CA ALA A 355 1.60 -28.73 -6.22
C ALA A 355 1.70 -30.21 -5.83
N ASN A 356 1.74 -30.49 -4.53
CA ASN A 356 1.84 -31.85 -4.00
C ASN A 356 0.63 -32.17 -3.11
N PRO A 357 -0.12 -33.26 -3.37
CA PRO A 357 -1.33 -33.59 -2.60
C PRO A 357 -1.12 -33.76 -1.09
N ILE A 358 0.08 -34.14 -0.65
CA ILE A 358 0.40 -34.31 0.77
C ILE A 358 0.45 -32.95 1.48
N ALA A 359 0.86 -31.90 0.78
CA ALA A 359 0.89 -30.52 1.26
C ALA A 359 -0.05 -29.65 0.44
N ALA A 360 -1.26 -30.15 0.14
CA ALA A 360 -2.28 -29.33 -0.51
C ALA A 360 -2.61 -28.07 0.31
N SER A 361 -2.43 -28.18 1.63
CA SER A 361 -2.46 -27.08 2.60
C SER A 361 -1.40 -27.31 3.67
N VAL A 362 -0.76 -26.23 4.12
CA VAL A 362 0.35 -26.26 5.07
C VAL A 362 0.21 -25.26 6.20
N ASP A 363 0.79 -25.60 7.33
CA ASP A 363 1.07 -24.68 8.43
C ASP A 363 2.55 -24.26 8.36
N ILE A 364 2.80 -22.95 8.44
CA ILE A 364 4.14 -22.36 8.37
C ILE A 364 4.51 -21.82 9.75
N TYR A 365 5.60 -22.33 10.30
CA TYR A 365 6.16 -21.92 11.57
C TYR A 365 7.45 -21.15 11.31
N LEU A 366 7.61 -20.05 12.03
CA LEU A 366 8.83 -19.26 12.07
C LEU A 366 9.31 -19.23 13.52
N THR A 367 10.48 -19.81 13.79
CA THR A 367 10.99 -20.00 15.16
C THR A 367 12.46 -19.59 15.28
N GLU A 368 12.86 -19.06 16.43
CA GLU A 368 14.27 -18.72 16.69
C GLU A 368 15.15 -19.94 17.00
N ASN A 369 14.53 -21.09 17.26
CA ASN A 369 15.20 -22.35 17.60
C ASN A 369 14.70 -23.46 16.66
N THR A 370 15.48 -24.54 16.56
CA THR A 370 15.10 -25.72 15.78
C THR A 370 13.81 -26.37 16.28
N GLY A 371 12.93 -26.72 15.35
CA GLY A 371 11.65 -27.38 15.64
C GLY A 371 10.55 -26.46 16.18
N ILE A 372 9.37 -27.04 16.36
CA ILE A 372 8.11 -26.30 16.60
C ILE A 372 7.45 -26.62 17.95
N ALA A 373 8.18 -27.24 18.87
CA ALA A 373 7.62 -27.68 20.14
C ALA A 373 7.14 -26.49 20.99
N GLY A 374 5.84 -26.40 21.23
CA GLY A 374 5.22 -25.32 21.99
C GLY A 374 4.95 -24.05 21.17
N SER A 375 5.25 -24.05 19.88
CA SER A 375 4.95 -22.96 18.95
C SER A 375 3.58 -23.15 18.30
N THR A 376 2.91 -22.05 17.98
CA THR A 376 1.79 -22.03 17.02
C THR A 376 2.31 -21.68 15.64
N PRO A 377 1.64 -22.09 14.55
CA PRO A 377 1.98 -21.62 13.22
C PRO A 377 1.92 -20.09 13.15
N ALA A 378 2.85 -19.48 12.42
CA ALA A 378 2.77 -18.07 12.03
C ALA A 378 1.71 -17.85 10.94
N LEU A 379 1.58 -18.81 10.02
CA LEU A 379 0.47 -18.90 9.06
C LEU A 379 -0.10 -20.32 9.12
N SER A 380 -1.42 -20.43 9.17
CA SER A 380 -2.12 -21.73 9.19
C SER A 380 -2.94 -21.91 7.92
N ASP A 381 -3.18 -23.16 7.53
CA ASP A 381 -4.04 -23.55 6.39
C ASP A 381 -3.69 -22.84 5.06
N VAL A 382 -2.41 -22.59 4.79
CA VAL A 382 -1.94 -21.98 3.54
C VAL A 382 -2.05 -23.00 2.41
N ASN A 383 -2.92 -22.77 1.43
CA ASN A 383 -3.18 -23.72 0.34
C ASN A 383 -2.23 -23.50 -0.83
N PHE A 384 -2.12 -24.51 -1.71
CA PHE A 384 -1.41 -24.34 -2.98
C PHE A 384 -1.97 -23.14 -3.76
N LYS A 385 -1.06 -22.26 -4.19
CA LYS A 385 -1.26 -20.94 -4.83
C LYS A 385 -1.71 -19.80 -3.91
N ASP A 386 -1.90 -20.06 -2.62
CA ASP A 386 -2.07 -18.97 -1.66
C ASP A 386 -0.75 -18.20 -1.52
N TYR A 387 -0.87 -16.89 -1.34
CA TYR A 387 0.23 -15.99 -1.07
C TYR A 387 -0.17 -14.96 -0.01
N VAL A 388 0.81 -14.46 0.73
CA VAL A 388 0.65 -13.42 1.74
C VAL A 388 1.83 -12.46 1.63
N ASN A 389 1.56 -11.17 1.49
CA ASN A 389 2.59 -10.14 1.35
C ASN A 389 2.62 -9.22 2.57
N GLY A 390 3.77 -8.60 2.81
CA GLY A 390 3.89 -7.52 3.79
C GLY A 390 3.92 -7.97 5.25
N ILE A 391 4.41 -9.18 5.55
CA ILE A 391 4.49 -9.66 6.94
C ILE A 391 5.71 -9.06 7.63
N TYR A 392 5.51 -8.30 8.71
CA TYR A 392 6.61 -7.73 9.49
C TYR A 392 7.20 -8.75 10.46
N VAL A 393 8.51 -8.95 10.37
CA VAL A 393 9.28 -9.85 11.22
C VAL A 393 10.46 -9.09 11.79
N ALA A 394 10.74 -9.25 13.08
CA ALA A 394 11.90 -8.62 13.70
C ALA A 394 13.19 -9.18 13.10
N ALA A 395 14.20 -8.34 12.86
CA ALA A 395 15.52 -8.82 12.47
C ALA A 395 16.04 -9.89 13.44
N GLY A 396 16.64 -10.95 12.90
CA GLY A 396 17.05 -12.10 13.69
C GLY A 396 17.38 -13.33 12.85
N SER A 397 17.70 -14.42 13.53
CA SER A 397 17.93 -15.72 12.89
C SER A 397 16.75 -16.63 13.18
N TYR A 398 16.16 -17.19 12.12
CA TYR A 398 14.95 -18.00 12.20
C TYR A 398 15.08 -19.30 11.44
N PHE A 399 14.45 -20.33 11.96
CA PHE A 399 14.13 -21.57 11.29
C PHE A 399 12.72 -21.47 10.72
N VAL A 400 12.54 -21.96 9.49
CA VAL A 400 11.24 -22.15 8.88
C VAL A 400 10.93 -23.63 8.92
N THR A 401 9.84 -23.99 9.61
CA THR A 401 9.29 -25.33 9.57
C THR A 401 7.93 -25.28 8.90
N ILE A 402 7.69 -26.14 7.92
CA ILE A 402 6.39 -26.27 7.25
C ILE A 402 5.86 -27.66 7.53
N THR A 403 4.62 -27.76 7.99
CA THR A 403 3.95 -29.05 8.24
C THR A 403 2.68 -29.17 7.42
N VAL A 404 2.18 -30.39 7.24
CA VAL A 404 0.82 -30.58 6.75
C VAL A 404 -0.15 -29.89 7.70
N ALA A 405 -1.12 -29.15 7.15
CA ALA A 405 -2.08 -28.38 7.93
C ALA A 405 -2.77 -29.22 9.02
N GLY A 406 -2.77 -28.71 10.25
CA GLY A 406 -3.33 -29.37 11.44
C GLY A 406 -2.59 -30.63 11.90
N GLN A 407 -1.45 -30.96 11.30
CA GLN A 407 -0.67 -32.17 11.59
C GLN A 407 0.80 -31.83 11.87
N PRO A 408 1.12 -31.24 13.04
CA PRO A 408 2.48 -30.76 13.36
C PRO A 408 3.56 -31.86 13.37
N SER A 409 3.18 -33.14 13.44
CA SER A 409 4.12 -34.26 13.35
C SER A 409 4.51 -34.64 11.91
N VAL A 410 3.84 -34.09 10.90
CA VAL A 410 4.09 -34.39 9.48
C VAL A 410 4.81 -33.18 8.87
N VAL A 411 6.12 -33.17 9.05
CA VAL A 411 7.01 -32.09 8.57
C VAL A 411 7.26 -32.24 7.08
N ALA A 412 6.94 -31.19 6.32
CA ALA A 412 7.19 -31.04 4.89
C ALA A 412 8.55 -30.37 4.63
N ILE A 413 8.86 -29.29 5.37
CA ILE A 413 10.13 -28.56 5.31
C ILE A 413 10.66 -28.36 6.72
N ASP A 414 11.96 -28.57 6.90
CA ASP A 414 12.72 -28.10 8.06
C ASP A 414 13.99 -27.41 7.52
N SER A 415 14.01 -26.07 7.59
CA SER A 415 15.06 -25.29 6.95
C SER A 415 16.33 -25.19 7.80
N ALA A 416 17.47 -24.92 7.16
CA ALA A 416 18.58 -24.28 7.85
C ALA A 416 18.15 -22.87 8.32
N PRO A 417 18.80 -22.29 9.36
CA PRO A 417 18.40 -20.97 9.82
C PRO A 417 18.70 -19.92 8.73
N ALA A 418 17.72 -19.05 8.47
CA ALA A 418 17.86 -17.86 7.67
C ALA A 418 18.11 -16.65 8.59
N THR A 419 18.82 -15.64 8.10
CA THR A 419 18.98 -14.36 8.81
C THR A 419 18.13 -13.32 8.10
N LEU A 420 17.25 -12.66 8.86
CA LEU A 420 16.41 -11.57 8.42
C LEU A 420 16.96 -10.25 8.96
N ALA A 421 16.95 -9.20 8.14
CA ALA A 421 17.42 -7.87 8.49
C ALA A 421 16.31 -6.83 8.32
N ASP A 422 16.33 -5.80 9.17
CA ASP A 422 15.41 -4.68 9.05
C ASP A 422 15.67 -3.92 7.74
N GLY A 423 14.60 -3.38 7.14
CA GLY A 423 14.68 -2.67 5.86
C GLY A 423 14.86 -3.59 4.65
N VAL A 424 14.79 -4.91 4.81
CA VAL A 424 14.90 -5.88 3.71
C VAL A 424 13.59 -6.58 3.47
N VAL A 425 13.19 -6.67 2.20
CA VAL A 425 12.04 -7.43 1.74
C VAL A 425 12.51 -8.77 1.17
N TYR A 426 11.94 -9.86 1.67
CA TYR A 426 12.23 -11.21 1.22
C TYR A 426 11.01 -11.84 0.55
N GLN A 427 11.18 -12.33 -0.67
CA GLN A 427 10.25 -13.30 -1.25
C GLN A 427 10.67 -14.72 -0.86
N VAL A 428 9.72 -15.47 -0.30
CA VAL A 428 9.85 -16.87 0.09
C VAL A 428 8.84 -17.69 -0.70
N VAL A 429 9.32 -18.63 -1.51
CA VAL A 429 8.47 -19.49 -2.35
C VAL A 429 8.68 -20.94 -1.99
N ALA A 430 7.62 -21.60 -1.51
CA ALA A 430 7.64 -23.02 -1.22
C ALA A 430 7.40 -23.83 -2.50
N ILE A 431 8.28 -24.78 -2.80
CA ILE A 431 8.26 -25.61 -4.00
C ILE A 431 8.38 -27.10 -3.66
N ASP A 432 7.98 -27.98 -4.58
CA ASP A 432 8.32 -29.40 -4.54
C ASP A 432 9.51 -29.64 -5.48
N ASP A 433 10.63 -30.15 -4.95
CA ASP A 433 11.83 -30.43 -5.74
C ASP A 433 12.04 -31.92 -6.06
N GLY A 434 11.00 -32.74 -5.87
CA GLY A 434 10.97 -34.18 -6.13
C GLY A 434 11.72 -35.04 -5.12
N THR A 435 12.52 -34.43 -4.24
CA THR A 435 13.07 -35.09 -3.05
C THR A 435 12.32 -34.72 -1.77
N GLY A 436 11.47 -33.71 -1.87
CA GLY A 436 10.64 -33.18 -0.80
C GLY A 436 10.27 -31.73 -1.09
N PHE A 437 9.77 -31.04 -0.08
CA PHE A 437 9.50 -29.61 -0.18
C PHE A 437 10.77 -28.81 0.09
N ASN A 438 10.90 -27.68 -0.58
CA ASN A 438 12.04 -26.77 -0.44
C ASN A 438 11.58 -25.31 -0.52
N LEU A 439 12.46 -24.38 -0.15
CA LEU A 439 12.22 -22.95 -0.23
C LEU A 439 13.19 -22.30 -1.22
N ILE A 440 12.65 -21.45 -2.08
CA ILE A 440 13.43 -20.43 -2.78
C ILE A 440 13.27 -19.14 -1.98
N VAL A 441 14.38 -18.53 -1.57
CA VAL A 441 14.39 -17.27 -0.84
C VAL A 441 15.24 -16.27 -1.61
N SER A 442 14.69 -15.09 -1.85
CA SER A 442 15.37 -13.99 -2.53
C SER A 442 15.10 -12.67 -1.82
N ASP A 443 16.12 -11.82 -1.72
CA ASP A 443 15.95 -10.40 -1.44
C ASP A 443 15.32 -9.73 -2.67
N THR A 444 14.23 -9.00 -2.45
CA THR A 444 13.47 -8.28 -3.47
C THR A 444 13.27 -6.82 -3.10
N THR A 445 14.07 -6.31 -2.16
CA THR A 445 14.04 -4.92 -1.73
C THR A 445 14.24 -4.01 -2.93
N ASP A 446 13.54 -2.89 -2.93
CA ASP A 446 13.70 -1.84 -3.91
C ASP A 446 14.58 -0.68 -3.43
#